data_AF-A0A853BR38-F1
#
_entry.id   AF-A0A853BR38-F1
#
_cell.length_a   1.000
_cell.length_b   1.000
_cell.length_c   1.000
_cell.angle_alpha   90.00
_cell.angle_beta   90.00
_cell.angle_gamma   90.00
#
_symmetry.space_group_name_H-M   'P 1'
#
loop_
_entity.id
_entity.type
_entity.pdbx_description
1 polymer ?
#
loop_
_entity_poly.entity_id
_entity_poly.type
_entity_poly.pdbx_seq_one_letter_code
_entity_poly.pdbx_strand_id
1 'polypeptide(L)'
;MVDQVLIAIAAAVAGKAVEPFTEGAVDLLRRLRGAVIARFRRDPEPHAALEAAQIDYDDTEAVAALAAHIGAAAEHDPGLRRLVEELRPYFTSGGPEVVNTVVGEVSGNVVQARDIVGGIDLGR
;
A
#
# COMPACT_ATOMS: atom_id res chain seq x y z
N MET A 1 -5.33 -12.96 -2.20
CA MET A 1 -6.01 -11.91 -2.98
C MET A 1 -5.15 -10.67 -2.88
N VAL A 2 -4.66 -10.14 -4.00
CA VAL A 2 -3.81 -8.95 -4.00
C VAL A 2 -4.67 -7.74 -3.69
N ASP A 3 -4.36 -7.02 -2.61
CA ASP A 3 -5.07 -5.80 -2.26
C ASP A 3 -4.49 -4.56 -2.97
N GLN A 4 -5.26 -3.47 -2.99
CA GLN A 4 -4.89 -2.23 -3.67
C GLN A 4 -3.61 -1.59 -3.11
N VAL A 5 -3.31 -1.79 -1.83
CA VAL A 5 -2.09 -1.27 -1.20
C VAL A 5 -0.87 -2.01 -1.75
N LEU A 6 -0.97 -3.34 -1.90
CA LEU A 6 0.10 -4.15 -2.47
C LEU A 6 0.34 -3.84 -3.96
N ILE A 7 -0.71 -3.52 -4.73
CA ILE A 7 -0.61 -3.03 -6.11
C ILE A 7 0.14 -1.69 -6.15
N ALA A 8 -0.22 -0.74 -5.27
CA ALA A 8 0.46 0.55 -5.21
C ALA A 8 1.94 0.42 -4.80
N ILE A 9 2.24 -0.47 -3.85
CA ILE A 9 3.62 -0.82 -3.47
C ILE A 9 4.36 -1.41 -4.67
N ALA A 10 3.75 -2.33 -5.42
CA ALA A 10 4.36 -2.93 -6.60
C ALA A 10 4.67 -1.90 -7.68
N ALA A 11 3.76 -0.95 -7.94
CA ALA A 11 4.01 0.15 -8.88
C ALA A 11 5.21 1.02 -8.45
N ALA A 12 5.31 1.34 -7.15
CA ALA A 12 6.45 2.08 -6.62
C ALA A 12 7.76 1.30 -6.70
N VAL A 13 7.74 -0.02 -6.46
CA VAL A 13 8.89 -0.92 -6.64
C VAL A 13 9.32 -0.98 -8.12
N ALA A 14 8.37 -0.97 -9.04
CA ALA A 14 8.59 -0.91 -10.48
C ALA A 14 9.16 0.43 -10.96
N GLY A 15 9.13 1.48 -10.12
CA GLY A 15 9.77 2.76 -10.39
C GLY A 15 8.82 3.93 -10.59
N LYS A 16 7.51 3.72 -10.41
CA LYS A 16 6.54 4.81 -10.37
C LYS A 16 6.91 5.79 -9.27
N ALA A 17 7.00 7.07 -9.62
CA ALA A 17 7.28 8.13 -8.66
C ALA A 17 6.15 8.19 -7.61
N VAL A 18 6.54 8.27 -6.34
CA VAL A 18 5.64 8.41 -5.19
C VAL A 18 5.97 9.72 -4.49
N GLU A 19 5.08 10.70 -4.60
CA GLU A 19 5.22 12.04 -4.03
C GLU A 19 4.19 12.30 -2.90
N PRO A 20 4.55 13.04 -1.83
CA PRO A 20 5.86 13.13 -1.19
C PRO A 20 5.93 12.12 -0.03
N PHE A 21 6.72 11.06 -0.22
CA PHE A 21 7.10 10.17 0.87
C PHE A 21 8.12 10.84 1.80
N THR A 22 8.01 10.55 3.09
CA THR A 22 9.04 10.95 4.07
C THR A 22 10.36 10.24 3.73
N GLU A 23 11.49 10.79 4.17
CA GLU A 23 12.81 10.16 3.97
C GLU A 23 12.85 8.69 4.42
N GLY A 24 12.14 8.38 5.52
CA GLY A 24 12.00 7.00 6.01
C GLY A 24 11.26 6.07 5.04
N ALA A 25 10.19 6.53 4.40
CA ALA A 25 9.45 5.75 3.41
C ALA A 25 10.27 5.52 2.12
N VAL A 26 11.08 6.50 1.71
CA VAL A 26 12.00 6.35 0.58
C VAL A 26 13.06 5.28 0.86
N ASP A 27 13.64 5.27 2.06
CA ASP A 27 14.62 4.26 2.44
C ASP A 27 14.00 2.85 2.53
N LEU A 28 12.80 2.73 3.10
CA LEU A 28 12.04 1.48 3.13
C LEU A 28 11.73 0.96 1.73
N LEU A 29 11.28 1.83 0.82
CA LEU A 29 11.01 1.47 -0.58
C LEU A 29 12.29 0.99 -1.29
N ARG A 30 13.43 1.66 -1.06
CA ARG A 30 14.71 1.24 -1.61
C ARG A 30 15.12 -0.14 -1.11
N ARG A 31 14.96 -0.42 0.19
CA ARG A 31 15.23 -1.74 0.78
C ARG A 31 14.32 -2.82 0.20
N LEU A 32 13.01 -2.54 0.09
CA LEU A 32 12.05 -3.45 -0.53
C LEU A 32 12.44 -3.76 -1.97
N ARG A 33 12.73 -2.74 -2.78
CA ARG A 33 13.16 -2.91 -4.17
C ARG A 33 14.40 -3.80 -4.28
N GLY A 34 15.39 -3.57 -3.43
CA GLY A 34 16.60 -4.40 -3.38
C GLY A 34 16.31 -5.86 -3.03
N ALA A 35 15.44 -6.09 -2.04
CA ALA A 35 15.03 -7.43 -1.63
C ALA A 35 14.26 -8.17 -2.73
N VAL A 36 13.30 -7.50 -3.39
CA VAL A 36 12.53 -8.04 -4.52
C VAL A 36 13.47 -8.44 -5.67
N ILE A 37 14.37 -7.54 -6.08
CA ILE A 37 15.35 -7.84 -7.14
C ILE A 37 16.21 -9.06 -6.75
N ALA A 38 16.78 -9.08 -5.55
CA ALA A 38 17.63 -10.17 -5.11
C ALA A 38 16.88 -11.52 -5.08
N ARG A 39 15.61 -11.51 -4.65
CA ARG A 39 14.77 -12.70 -4.57
C ARG A 39 14.32 -13.21 -5.93
N PHE A 40 14.01 -12.29 -6.85
CA PHE A 40 13.43 -12.63 -8.16
C PHE A 40 14.50 -13.03 -9.17
N ARG A 41 15.75 -12.59 -9.03
CA ARG A 41 16.85 -13.02 -9.92
C ARG A 41 17.07 -14.53 -10.01
N ARG A 42 16.57 -15.30 -9.04
CA ARG A 42 16.68 -16.76 -9.00
C ARG A 42 15.49 -17.48 -9.62
N ASP A 43 14.45 -16.74 -10.01
CA ASP A 43 13.17 -17.27 -10.43
C ASP A 43 12.68 -16.54 -11.69
N PRO A 44 12.64 -17.21 -12.86
CA PRO A 44 12.41 -16.54 -14.13
C PRO A 44 11.02 -15.90 -14.24
N GLU A 45 9.99 -16.48 -13.63
CA GLU A 45 8.61 -15.98 -13.72
C GLU A 45 8.42 -14.67 -12.92
N PRO A 46 8.74 -14.59 -11.61
CA PRO A 46 8.72 -13.33 -10.87
C PRO A 46 9.64 -12.27 -11.47
N HIS A 47 10.79 -12.67 -12.02
CA HIS A 47 11.71 -11.73 -12.66
C HIS A 47 11.08 -11.07 -13.89
N ALA A 48 10.42 -11.84 -14.75
CA ALA A 48 9.73 -11.33 -15.92
C ALA A 48 8.60 -10.36 -15.54
N ALA A 49 7.84 -10.66 -14.47
CA ALA A 49 6.80 -9.75 -13.97
C ALA A 49 7.38 -8.41 -13.47
N LEU A 50 8.55 -8.44 -12.81
CA LEU A 50 9.25 -7.21 -12.41
C LEU A 50 9.72 -6.40 -13.61
N GLU A 51 10.28 -7.06 -14.63
CA GLU A 51 10.72 -6.37 -15.86
C GLU A 51 9.55 -5.77 -16.62
N ALA A 52 8.45 -6.50 -16.78
CA ALA A 52 7.24 -6.01 -17.44
C ALA A 52 6.70 -4.75 -16.77
N ALA A 53 6.55 -4.76 -15.44
CA ALA A 53 6.10 -3.59 -14.68
C ALA A 53 7.10 -2.42 -14.72
N GLN A 54 8.40 -2.68 -14.90
CA GLN A 54 9.42 -1.63 -15.05
C GLN A 54 9.40 -0.98 -16.44
N ILE A 55 9.02 -1.74 -17.48
CA ILE A 55 8.84 -1.22 -18.85
C ILE A 55 7.63 -0.28 -18.89
N ASP A 56 6.52 -0.71 -18.30
CA ASP A 56 5.30 0.09 -18.20
C ASP A 56 4.67 -0.06 -16.81
N TYR A 57 4.90 0.92 -15.96
CA TYR A 57 4.35 0.96 -14.59
C TYR A 57 2.90 1.47 -14.55
N ASP A 58 2.34 1.90 -15.69
CA ASP A 58 0.92 2.26 -15.83
C ASP A 58 0.09 1.10 -16.42
N ASP A 59 0.73 0.04 -16.91
CA ASP A 59 0.10 -1.25 -17.20
C ASP A 59 -0.36 -1.92 -15.89
N THR A 60 -1.66 -1.82 -15.63
CA THR A 60 -2.29 -2.37 -14.44
C THR A 60 -2.19 -3.89 -14.34
N GLU A 61 -2.13 -4.60 -15.47
CA GLU A 61 -1.99 -6.07 -15.45
C GLU A 61 -0.56 -6.47 -15.07
N ALA A 62 0.44 -5.80 -15.65
CA ALA A 62 1.85 -6.02 -15.30
C ALA A 62 2.13 -5.70 -13.82
N VAL A 63 1.60 -4.58 -13.31
CA VAL A 63 1.74 -4.20 -11.90
C VAL A 63 1.01 -5.18 -10.97
N ALA A 64 -0.19 -5.64 -11.33
CA ALA A 64 -0.93 -6.62 -10.54
C ALA A 64 -0.22 -7.99 -10.48
N ALA A 65 0.39 -8.42 -11.60
CA ALA A 65 1.20 -9.64 -11.64
C ALA A 65 2.42 -9.51 -10.71
N LEU A 66 3.15 -8.38 -10.78
CA LEU A 66 4.25 -8.10 -9.85
C LEU A 66 3.78 -8.12 -8.39
N ALA A 67 2.65 -7.50 -8.09
CA ALA A 67 2.07 -7.47 -6.74
C ALA A 67 1.72 -8.89 -6.23
N ALA A 68 1.21 -9.77 -7.08
CA ALA A 68 0.95 -11.17 -6.74
C ALA A 68 2.24 -11.91 -6.37
N HIS A 69 3.31 -11.74 -7.15
CA HIS A 69 4.60 -12.37 -6.85
C HIS A 69 5.25 -11.80 -5.57
N ILE A 70 5.13 -10.50 -5.32
CA ILE A 70 5.61 -9.89 -4.06
C ILE A 70 4.84 -10.48 -2.86
N GLY A 71 3.51 -10.60 -2.97
CA GLY A 71 2.67 -11.20 -1.93
C GLY A 71 3.05 -12.65 -1.64
N ALA A 72 3.15 -13.49 -2.67
CA ALA A 72 3.56 -14.88 -2.52
C ALA A 72 4.98 -15.02 -1.94
N ALA A 73 5.91 -14.14 -2.34
CA ALA A 73 7.26 -14.14 -1.78
C ALA A 73 7.25 -13.74 -0.28
N ALA A 74 6.41 -12.79 0.12
CA ALA A 74 6.27 -12.37 1.51
C ALA A 74 5.70 -13.46 2.43
N GLU A 75 4.90 -14.39 1.91
CA GLU A 75 4.42 -15.55 2.69
C GLU A 75 5.57 -16.47 3.14
N HIS A 76 6.66 -16.52 2.36
CA HIS A 76 7.80 -17.41 2.59
C HIS A 76 9.09 -16.70 3.05
N ASP A 77 9.14 -15.37 2.95
CA ASP A 77 10.27 -14.55 3.37
C ASP A 77 9.82 -13.53 4.45
N PRO A 78 10.13 -13.80 5.74
CA PRO A 78 9.76 -12.90 6.83
C PRO A 78 10.36 -11.50 6.72
N GLY A 79 11.54 -11.36 6.10
CA GLY A 79 12.19 -10.07 5.90
C GLY A 79 11.46 -9.24 4.85
N LEU A 80 11.07 -9.88 3.75
CA LEU A 80 10.26 -9.25 2.71
C LEU A 80 8.89 -8.85 3.24
N ARG A 81 8.23 -9.75 3.97
CA ARG A 81 6.94 -9.46 4.63
C ARG A 81 7.02 -8.24 5.52
N ARG A 82 8.06 -8.13 6.35
CA ARG A 82 8.27 -7.00 7.23
C ARG A 82 8.38 -5.68 6.46
N LEU A 83 9.15 -5.67 5.35
CA LEU A 83 9.30 -4.48 4.51
C LEU A 83 7.97 -4.06 3.86
N VAL A 84 7.17 -5.03 3.40
CA VAL A 84 5.83 -4.76 2.85
C VAL A 84 4.93 -4.15 3.93
N GLU A 85 4.84 -4.76 5.11
CA GLU A 85 4.00 -4.27 6.21
C GLU A 85 4.45 -2.88 6.71
N GLU A 86 5.75 -2.62 6.80
CA GLU A 86 6.28 -1.29 7.16
C GLU A 86 5.95 -0.24 6.09
N LEU A 87 5.80 -0.63 4.82
CA LEU A 87 5.41 0.28 3.73
C LEU A 87 3.91 0.54 3.64
N ARG A 88 3.05 -0.41 4.01
CA ARG A 88 1.58 -0.31 3.87
C ARG A 88 1.00 1.03 4.37
N PRO A 89 1.38 1.56 5.55
CA PRO A 89 0.86 2.84 6.07
C PRO A 89 1.05 4.03 5.13
N TYR A 90 2.12 4.04 4.34
CA TYR A 90 2.45 5.13 3.42
C TYR A 90 1.61 5.11 2.13
N PHE A 91 1.02 3.96 1.79
CA PHE A 91 0.21 3.76 0.60
C PHE A 91 -1.29 3.72 0.89
N THR A 92 -1.69 3.47 2.14
CA THR A 92 -3.08 3.58 2.59
C THR A 92 -3.60 5.03 2.65
N SER A 93 -2.74 6.04 2.60
CA SER A 93 -3.08 7.45 2.74
C SER A 93 -3.81 8.09 1.53
N GLY A 94 -4.24 7.30 0.54
CA GLY A 94 -4.85 7.76 -0.71
C GLY A 94 -6.39 7.90 -0.75
N GLY A 95 -7.11 7.74 0.36
CA GLY A 95 -8.57 7.97 0.44
C GLY A 95 -9.09 8.18 1.88
N PRO A 96 -10.25 8.84 2.11
CA PRO A 96 -10.81 9.02 3.44
C PRO A 96 -11.36 7.69 3.92
N GLU A 97 -10.73 7.05 4.90
CA GLU A 97 -11.46 6.08 5.71
C GLU A 97 -11.40 6.52 7.17
N VAL A 98 -12.39 7.33 7.55
CA VAL A 98 -12.76 7.49 8.95
C VAL A 98 -13.49 6.22 9.35
N VAL A 99 -12.78 5.26 9.95
CA VAL A 99 -13.42 4.10 10.59
C VAL A 99 -13.83 4.52 12.00
N ASN A 100 -15.13 4.72 12.22
CA ASN A 100 -15.65 5.21 13.50
C ASN A 100 -16.62 4.16 14.04
N THR A 101 -16.14 3.34 14.97
CA THR A 101 -16.92 2.23 15.55
C THR A 101 -17.56 2.68 16.86
N VAL A 102 -18.88 2.75 16.91
CA VAL A 102 -19.64 2.98 18.15
C VAL A 102 -20.10 1.63 18.70
N VAL A 103 -19.70 1.29 19.92
CA VAL A 103 -20.17 0.09 20.62
C VAL A 103 -20.81 0.51 21.94
N GLY A 104 -22.14 0.36 22.05
CA GLY A 104 -22.94 0.70 23.23
C GLY A 104 -24.30 1.32 22.88
N GLU A 105 -25.18 1.43 23.88
CA GLU A 105 -26.47 2.10 23.72
C GLU A 105 -26.28 3.62 23.82
N VAL A 106 -26.65 4.35 22.77
CA VAL A 106 -26.53 5.81 22.72
C VAL A 106 -27.90 6.42 23.02
N SER A 107 -27.99 7.19 24.10
CA SER A 107 -29.23 7.86 24.53
C SER A 107 -29.37 9.30 23.98
N GLY A 108 -28.59 9.72 22.98
CA GLY A 108 -28.55 11.09 22.45
C GLY A 108 -27.98 11.19 21.02
N ASN A 109 -27.72 12.41 20.52
CA ASN A 109 -27.23 12.63 19.15
C ASN A 109 -25.74 12.28 19.01
N VAL A 110 -25.41 11.46 18.01
CA VAL A 110 -24.02 11.18 17.61
C VAL A 110 -23.73 11.86 16.29
N VAL A 111 -22.65 12.65 16.25
CA VAL A 111 -22.11 13.20 15.00
C VAL A 111 -20.72 12.63 14.77
N GLN A 112 -20.54 12.05 13.59
CA GLN A 112 -19.24 11.60 13.10
C GLN A 112 -18.95 12.36 11.82
N ALA A 113 -17.90 13.18 11.82
CA ALA A 113 -17.48 13.98 10.67
C ALA A 113 -15.96 14.00 10.56
N ARG A 114 -15.45 14.03 9.32
CA ARG A 114 -14.01 14.08 9.03
C ARG A 114 -13.44 15.48 9.22
N ASP A 115 -14.07 16.48 8.62
CA ASP A 115 -13.76 17.90 8.77
C ASP A 115 -15.07 18.68 8.92
N ILE A 116 -15.09 19.68 9.79
CA ILE A 116 -16.22 20.58 9.98
C ILE A 116 -15.73 22.00 9.71
N VAL A 117 -16.30 22.65 8.70
CA VAL A 117 -16.04 24.06 8.41
C VAL A 117 -17.37 24.81 8.51
N GLY A 118 -17.62 25.40 9.67
CA GLY A 118 -18.91 25.99 10.08
C GLY A 118 -19.38 25.47 11.45
N GLY A 119 -20.51 25.98 11.96
CA GLY A 119 -21.07 25.58 13.26
C GLY A 119 -22.01 24.38 13.15
N ILE A 120 -21.90 23.42 14.07
CA ILE A 120 -22.89 22.35 14.25
C ILE A 120 -23.91 22.80 15.31
N ASP A 121 -25.19 22.89 14.92
CA ASP A 121 -26.31 23.02 15.85
C ASP A 121 -26.99 21.65 16.00
N LEU A 122 -26.92 21.08 17.20
CA LEU A 122 -27.55 19.81 17.55
C LEU A 122 -28.83 20.01 18.36
N GLY A 123 -29.58 21.07 18.02
CA GLY A 123 -30.88 21.46 18.55
C GLY A 123 -31.55 20.39 19.43
N ARG A 124 -31.81 20.75 20.68
CA ARG A 124 -32.49 19.88 21.65
C ARG A 124 -33.90 19.52 21.19
#